data_AF-A0A9D5NLD9-F1
#
_entry.id   AF-A0A9D5NLD9-F1
#
_cell.length_a   1.000
_cell.length_b   1.000
_cell.length_c   1.000
_cell.angle_alpha   90.00
_cell.angle_beta   90.00
_cell.angle_gamma   90.00
#
_symmetry.space_group_name_H-M   'P 1'
#
loop_
_entity.id
_entity.type
_entity.pdbx_description
1 polymer ?
#
loop_
_entity_poly.entity_id
_entity_poly.type
_entity_poly.pdbx_seq_one_letter_code
_entity_poly.pdbx_strand_id
1 'polypeptide(L)'
;MKRLFSLAAMLLGFLCISYAQQLDSTKRVALDAKLAEYVAAIETAGPETQKEECDFLIQSCTDSLVRQFVALNLYDRYMSSKLMGAEAVAIHILDRWFFTGEVKMPDEIDLLNARVYADFNRSSQIGLKAPVLDVTTLAGEPVTLYGKPSQRYSVLYFYDTDCSKCKVETILLRSLLEDEDYPIDLYAFYTGDKKADWEAYVSERFSLTSENVEVLHLWDPELDSDFQRKYGVLQTPKMYLVRPDGRIAGRGLDSRALSQLLSPLFEDVSLEYGGREAMELYARMFQGDLSEDGVKAVSDMIAESTLAAGDTLMFRQMAGDLLYYLAGETGKGAKEGLAYHIDKYIINDSGKVWKTSDDSLKVVEFAGIMEDLLSRAAPGSRIPAIKVPGVLLSRAGDRNKVKSLRKIGGKHNVIIFHTEGCNICKAEIEAAHRLVMDDPKARVYLVNVDDVLVSSPSLAADLFDRFDLASLPYILYTDKKGYIQSRYETLQK
;
A
#
# COMPACT_ATOMS: atom_id res chain seq x y z
N MET A 1 43.30 15.78 -86.96
CA MET A 1 42.05 15.85 -86.17
C MET A 1 41.96 14.70 -85.15
N LYS A 2 42.93 14.57 -84.23
CA LYS A 2 42.94 13.54 -83.15
C LYS A 2 43.23 14.16 -81.77
N ARG A 3 42.78 15.42 -81.55
CA ARG A 3 42.97 16.16 -80.29
C ARG A 3 41.70 16.85 -79.75
N LEU A 4 40.52 16.50 -80.25
CA LEU A 4 39.24 17.05 -79.76
C LEU A 4 38.37 16.06 -78.98
N PHE A 5 38.72 14.77 -78.92
CA PHE A 5 37.94 13.76 -78.19
C PHE A 5 38.41 13.50 -76.74
N SER A 6 39.54 14.07 -76.31
CA SER A 6 40.10 13.76 -74.97
C SER A 6 39.69 14.74 -73.87
N LEU A 7 39.11 15.89 -74.21
CA LEU A 7 38.65 16.89 -73.22
C LEU A 7 37.17 16.74 -72.85
N ALA A 8 36.34 16.16 -73.72
CA ALA A 8 34.93 15.90 -73.41
C ALA A 8 34.75 14.75 -72.41
N ALA A 9 35.63 13.74 -72.44
CA ALA A 9 35.57 12.61 -71.50
C ALA A 9 36.08 12.96 -70.09
N MET A 10 36.89 14.02 -69.95
CA MET A 10 37.45 14.42 -68.65
C MET A 10 36.53 15.39 -67.88
N LEU A 11 35.70 16.17 -68.59
CA LEU A 11 34.69 17.04 -67.98
C LEU A 11 33.39 16.31 -67.63
N LEU A 12 33.05 15.21 -68.32
CA LEU A 12 31.93 14.33 -67.94
C LEU A 12 32.30 13.34 -66.82
N GLY A 13 33.60 13.06 -66.62
CA GLY A 13 34.08 12.23 -65.51
C GLY A 13 34.09 12.93 -64.14
N PHE A 14 34.18 14.26 -64.12
CA PHE A 14 34.21 15.05 -62.87
C PHE A 14 32.82 15.44 -62.35
N LEU A 15 31.78 15.42 -63.19
CA LEU A 15 30.39 15.71 -62.77
C LEU A 15 29.64 14.47 -62.25
N CYS A 16 30.10 13.25 -62.57
CA CYS A 16 29.45 12.01 -62.16
C CYS A 16 30.00 11.39 -60.87
N ILE A 17 31.14 11.87 -60.34
CA ILE A 17 31.70 11.35 -59.06
C ILE A 17 31.05 12.03 -57.85
N SER A 18 30.45 13.21 -58.01
CA SER A 18 29.78 13.94 -56.93
C SER A 18 28.32 13.55 -56.68
N TYR A 19 27.73 12.66 -57.50
CA TYR A 19 26.31 12.28 -57.38
C TYR A 19 26.06 10.90 -56.77
N ALA A 20 27.10 10.14 -56.41
CA ALA A 20 26.97 8.72 -56.08
C ALA A 20 26.99 8.36 -54.58
N GLN A 21 27.04 9.30 -53.63
CA GLN A 21 27.18 8.96 -52.20
C GLN A 21 26.41 9.85 -51.20
N GLN A 22 25.25 10.38 -51.58
CA GLN A 22 24.24 10.78 -50.60
C GLN A 22 23.07 9.82 -50.71
N LEU A 23 22.79 9.08 -49.64
CA LEU A 23 21.52 8.39 -49.49
C LEU A 23 20.40 9.38 -49.85
N ASP A 24 19.56 9.02 -50.83
CA ASP A 24 18.44 9.84 -51.29
C ASP A 24 17.64 10.34 -50.07
N SER A 25 17.52 11.66 -49.94
CA SER A 25 16.85 12.32 -48.80
C SER A 25 15.45 11.76 -48.56
N THR A 26 14.73 11.38 -49.62
CA THR A 26 13.39 10.78 -49.55
C THR A 26 13.43 9.41 -48.88
N LYS A 27 14.45 8.60 -49.21
CA LYS A 27 14.64 7.27 -48.62
C LYS A 27 15.11 7.35 -47.17
N ARG A 28 15.93 8.35 -46.80
CA ARG A 28 16.31 8.60 -45.40
C ARG A 28 15.10 8.93 -44.54
N VAL A 29 14.23 9.82 -45.02
CA VAL A 29 12.99 10.18 -44.30
C VAL A 29 12.07 8.96 -44.15
N ALA A 30 11.91 8.15 -45.20
CA ALA A 30 11.10 6.94 -45.12
C ALA A 30 11.69 5.90 -44.15
N LEU A 31 13.02 5.73 -44.14
CA LEU A 31 13.71 4.83 -43.22
C LEU A 31 13.62 5.32 -41.77
N ASP A 32 13.82 6.61 -41.53
CA ASP A 32 13.65 7.23 -40.20
C ASP A 32 12.25 6.98 -39.63
N ALA A 33 11.20 7.17 -40.45
CA ALA A 33 9.83 6.88 -40.04
C ALA A 33 9.62 5.40 -39.70
N LYS A 34 10.25 4.48 -40.45
CA LYS A 34 10.17 3.04 -40.19
C LYS A 34 10.93 2.63 -38.93
N LEU A 35 12.09 3.23 -38.67
CA LEU A 35 12.83 3.03 -37.42
C LEU A 35 12.03 3.56 -36.23
N ALA A 36 11.38 4.72 -36.37
CA ALA A 36 10.52 5.27 -35.34
C ALA A 36 9.34 4.34 -35.01
N GLU A 37 8.64 3.85 -36.03
CA GLU A 37 7.55 2.87 -35.89
C GLU A 37 8.03 1.59 -35.19
N TYR A 38 9.21 1.10 -35.57
CA TYR A 38 9.78 -0.11 -34.99
C TYR A 38 10.19 0.07 -33.52
N VAL A 39 10.91 1.15 -33.20
CA VAL A 39 11.32 1.45 -31.81
C VAL A 39 10.09 1.63 -30.91
N ALA A 40 9.05 2.30 -31.40
CA ALA A 40 7.79 2.42 -30.67
C ALA A 40 7.12 1.05 -30.42
N ALA A 41 7.23 0.10 -31.36
CA ALA A 41 6.67 -1.24 -31.20
C ALA A 41 7.38 -2.09 -30.13
N ILE A 42 8.67 -1.86 -29.89
CA ILE A 42 9.47 -2.58 -28.88
C ILE A 42 9.65 -1.79 -27.57
N GLU A 43 9.01 -0.63 -27.45
CA GLU A 43 9.18 0.31 -26.33
C GLU A 43 8.88 -0.33 -24.96
N THR A 44 7.89 -1.23 -24.91
CA THR A 44 7.50 -1.94 -23.68
C THR A 44 8.35 -3.17 -23.37
N ALA A 45 9.23 -3.57 -24.29
CA ALA A 45 10.15 -4.69 -24.06
C ALA A 45 11.26 -4.28 -23.07
N GLY A 46 11.86 -5.27 -22.40
CA GLY A 46 12.95 -5.01 -21.47
C GLY A 46 14.21 -4.46 -22.17
N PRO A 47 15.10 -3.77 -21.44
CA PRO A 47 16.30 -3.17 -22.02
C PRO A 47 17.21 -4.15 -22.77
N GLU A 48 17.31 -5.41 -22.31
CA GLU A 48 18.13 -6.43 -23.01
C GLU A 48 17.55 -6.78 -24.38
N THR A 49 16.23 -6.98 -24.48
CA THR A 49 15.56 -7.21 -25.77
C THR A 49 15.72 -6.01 -26.69
N GLN A 50 15.59 -4.79 -26.18
CA GLN A 50 15.81 -3.59 -26.98
C GLN A 50 17.25 -3.49 -27.53
N LYS A 51 18.26 -3.89 -26.74
CA LYS A 51 19.66 -3.96 -27.18
C LYS A 51 19.84 -4.98 -28.30
N GLU A 52 19.29 -6.19 -28.14
CA GLU A 52 19.35 -7.26 -29.15
C GLU A 52 18.70 -6.83 -30.46
N GLU A 53 17.54 -6.17 -30.41
CA GLU A 53 16.86 -5.67 -31.61
C GLU A 53 17.64 -4.53 -32.28
N CYS A 54 18.25 -3.63 -31.50
CA CYS A 54 19.14 -2.60 -32.06
C CYS A 54 20.35 -3.23 -32.77
N ASP A 55 20.97 -4.24 -32.16
CA ASP A 55 22.09 -4.96 -32.76
C ASP A 55 21.65 -5.65 -34.06
N PHE A 56 20.49 -6.31 -34.07
CA PHE A 56 19.93 -6.93 -35.26
C PHE A 56 19.71 -5.93 -36.40
N LEU A 57 19.08 -4.77 -36.10
CA LEU A 57 18.84 -3.72 -37.09
C LEU A 57 20.14 -3.18 -37.69
N ILE A 58 21.12 -2.84 -36.84
CA ILE A 58 22.41 -2.30 -37.28
C ILE A 58 23.20 -3.35 -38.07
N GLN A 59 23.23 -4.60 -37.59
CA GLN A 59 23.97 -5.69 -38.24
C GLN A 59 23.37 -6.10 -39.60
N SER A 60 22.04 -6.03 -39.75
CA SER A 60 21.34 -6.35 -40.99
C SER A 60 21.67 -5.39 -42.15
N CYS A 61 22.22 -4.21 -41.85
CA CYS A 61 22.60 -3.21 -42.84
C CYS A 61 23.88 -3.63 -43.59
N THR A 62 23.76 -3.90 -44.89
CA THR A 62 24.90 -4.26 -45.75
C THR A 62 25.72 -3.04 -46.20
N ASP A 63 25.06 -1.91 -46.46
CA ASP A 63 25.73 -0.67 -46.84
C ASP A 63 26.20 0.13 -45.61
N SER A 64 27.46 0.60 -45.65
CA SER A 64 28.09 1.31 -44.53
C SER A 64 27.44 2.66 -44.19
N LEU A 65 26.92 3.40 -45.17
CA LEU A 65 26.26 4.68 -44.94
C LEU A 65 24.85 4.48 -44.38
N VAL A 66 24.14 3.44 -44.83
CA VAL A 66 22.86 3.03 -44.22
C VAL A 66 23.09 2.58 -42.79
N ARG A 67 24.09 1.73 -42.53
CA ARG A 67 24.42 1.27 -41.17
C ARG A 67 24.74 2.43 -40.23
N GLN A 68 25.58 3.36 -40.69
CA GLN A 68 25.90 4.56 -39.93
C GLN A 68 24.65 5.39 -39.62
N PHE A 69 23.78 5.58 -40.60
CA PHE A 69 22.52 6.29 -40.41
C PHE A 69 21.61 5.59 -39.38
N VAL A 70 21.43 4.27 -39.48
CA VAL A 70 20.58 3.49 -38.55
C VAL A 70 21.16 3.54 -37.13
N ALA A 71 22.47 3.33 -36.96
CA ALA A 71 23.10 3.35 -35.66
C ALA A 71 23.01 4.74 -34.98
N LEU A 72 23.26 5.82 -35.74
CA LEU A 72 23.12 7.19 -35.22
C LEU A 72 21.67 7.49 -34.85
N ASN A 73 20.72 7.11 -35.71
CA ASN A 73 19.31 7.33 -35.48
C ASN A 73 18.80 6.63 -34.20
N LEU A 74 19.16 5.36 -34.03
CA LEU A 74 18.82 4.59 -32.83
C LEU A 74 19.48 5.20 -31.59
N TYR A 75 20.78 5.51 -31.67
CA TYR A 75 21.52 6.15 -30.57
C TYR A 75 20.87 7.47 -30.14
N ASP A 76 20.61 8.39 -31.06
CA ASP A 76 20.03 9.70 -30.76
C ASP A 76 18.64 9.58 -30.13
N ARG A 77 17.84 8.62 -30.61
CA ARG A 77 16.49 8.33 -30.06
C ARG A 77 16.57 7.85 -28.62
N TYR A 78 17.43 6.89 -28.30
CA TYR A 78 17.57 6.39 -26.93
C TYR A 78 18.24 7.43 -26.01
N MET A 79 19.23 8.17 -26.51
CA MET A 79 19.90 9.23 -25.75
C MET A 79 18.94 10.37 -25.36
N SER A 80 18.00 10.72 -26.24
CA SER A 80 17.01 11.78 -26.01
C SER A 80 15.68 11.29 -25.41
N SER A 81 15.53 9.98 -25.22
CA SER A 81 14.32 9.39 -24.67
C SER A 81 14.09 9.83 -23.22
N LYS A 82 12.82 10.05 -22.89
CA LYS A 82 12.38 10.32 -21.51
C LYS A 82 12.01 9.05 -20.76
N LEU A 83 12.08 7.90 -21.42
CA LEU A 83 11.74 6.62 -20.82
C LEU A 83 12.86 6.19 -19.89
N MET A 84 12.45 5.86 -18.67
CA MET A 84 13.35 5.38 -17.63
C MET A 84 14.08 4.11 -18.09
N GLY A 85 15.42 4.17 -18.20
CA GLY A 85 16.25 3.03 -18.59
C GLY A 85 16.73 3.02 -20.05
N ALA A 86 16.23 3.94 -20.88
CA ALA A 86 16.65 4.08 -22.28
C ALA A 86 18.16 4.34 -22.44
N GLU A 87 18.80 4.96 -21.44
CA GLU A 87 20.23 5.26 -21.44
C GLU A 87 21.08 3.98 -21.48
N ALA A 88 20.57 2.86 -20.95
CA ALA A 88 21.26 1.58 -21.01
C ALA A 88 21.38 1.06 -22.44
N VAL A 89 20.38 1.31 -23.29
CA VAL A 89 20.39 0.93 -24.70
C VAL A 89 21.29 1.88 -25.49
N ALA A 90 21.21 3.19 -25.23
CA ALA A 90 22.12 4.17 -25.84
C ALA A 90 23.60 3.84 -25.57
N ILE A 91 23.95 3.54 -24.31
CA ILE A 91 25.31 3.15 -23.92
C ILE A 91 25.73 1.84 -24.59
N HIS A 92 24.83 0.86 -24.71
CA HIS A 92 25.12 -0.39 -25.42
C HIS A 92 25.47 -0.14 -26.88
N ILE A 93 24.69 0.69 -27.59
CA ILE A 93 24.96 1.04 -28.99
C ILE A 93 26.33 1.74 -29.11
N LEU A 94 26.65 2.67 -28.20
CA LEU A 94 27.96 3.32 -28.14
C LEU A 94 29.10 2.32 -27.97
N ASP A 95 29.03 1.49 -26.94
CA ASP A 95 30.09 0.53 -26.61
C ASP A 95 30.28 -0.50 -27.72
N ARG A 96 29.18 -1.03 -28.27
CA ARG A 96 29.20 -2.13 -29.25
C ARG A 96 29.59 -1.67 -30.64
N TRP A 97 29.06 -0.55 -31.12
CA TRP A 97 29.15 -0.16 -32.53
C TRP A 97 30.08 1.01 -32.79
N PHE A 98 30.08 2.03 -31.92
CA PHE A 98 30.86 3.24 -32.15
C PHE A 98 32.28 3.14 -31.54
N PHE A 99 32.42 2.67 -30.30
CA PHE A 99 33.73 2.57 -29.63
C PHE A 99 34.60 1.41 -30.12
N THR A 100 34.00 0.36 -30.66
CA THR A 100 34.73 -0.71 -31.38
C THR A 100 35.23 -0.25 -32.76
N GLY A 101 34.70 0.85 -33.29
CA GLY A 101 34.98 1.33 -34.63
C GLY A 101 34.22 0.60 -35.75
N GLU A 102 33.26 -0.28 -35.42
CA GLU A 102 32.43 -0.95 -36.42
C GLU A 102 31.52 0.02 -37.21
N VAL A 103 31.16 1.13 -36.57
CA VAL A 103 30.46 2.27 -37.18
C VAL A 103 31.22 3.55 -36.86
N LYS A 104 31.49 4.35 -37.90
CA LYS A 104 32.17 5.64 -37.74
C LYS A 104 31.20 6.71 -37.22
N MET A 105 31.58 7.47 -36.20
CA MET A 105 30.86 8.72 -35.85
C MET A 105 31.05 9.81 -36.91
N PRO A 106 30.16 10.83 -37.00
CA PRO A 106 30.30 11.93 -37.96
C PRO A 106 31.62 12.68 -37.81
N ASP A 107 31.98 13.03 -36.57
CA ASP A 107 33.25 13.65 -36.21
C ASP A 107 33.77 13.23 -34.82
N GLU A 108 34.95 13.72 -34.45
CA GLU A 108 35.59 13.41 -33.17
C GLU A 108 34.91 14.09 -31.97
N ILE A 109 34.21 15.21 -32.19
CA ILE A 109 33.51 15.95 -31.14
C ILE A 109 32.26 15.16 -30.72
N ASP A 110 31.52 14.61 -31.67
CA ASP A 110 30.37 13.74 -31.41
C ASP A 110 30.79 12.47 -30.66
N LEU A 111 31.93 11.87 -31.03
CA LEU A 111 32.49 10.73 -30.31
C LEU A 111 32.87 11.08 -28.87
N LEU A 112 33.44 12.27 -28.66
CA LEU A 112 33.79 12.76 -27.32
C LEU A 112 32.53 13.01 -26.47
N ASN A 113 31.51 13.67 -27.03
CA ASN A 113 30.24 13.91 -26.35
C ASN A 113 29.54 12.60 -25.97
N ALA A 114 29.53 11.62 -26.87
CA ALA A 114 29.02 10.29 -26.61
C ALA A 114 29.78 9.58 -25.48
N ARG A 115 31.11 9.72 -25.43
CA ARG A 115 31.93 9.19 -24.33
C ARG A 115 31.59 9.83 -22.99
N VAL A 116 31.48 11.16 -22.94
CA VAL A 116 31.07 11.88 -21.72
C VAL A 116 29.69 11.41 -21.27
N TYR A 117 28.73 11.32 -22.19
CA TYR A 117 27.40 10.80 -21.88
C TYR A 117 27.47 9.39 -21.29
N ALA A 118 28.21 8.46 -21.90
CA ALA A 118 28.33 7.10 -21.42
C ALA A 118 28.97 7.06 -20.02
N ASP A 119 30.08 7.77 -19.81
CA ASP A 119 30.82 7.78 -18.55
C ASP A 119 30.00 8.33 -17.39
N PHE A 120 29.14 9.32 -17.65
CA PHE A 120 28.26 9.94 -16.64
C PHE A 120 27.01 9.13 -16.33
N ASN A 121 26.62 8.17 -17.19
CA ASN A 121 25.37 7.43 -17.01
C ASN A 121 25.59 5.94 -16.68
N ARG A 122 26.79 5.38 -16.92
CA ARG A 122 27.12 3.95 -16.74
C ARG A 122 26.97 3.47 -15.30
N SER A 123 27.41 4.26 -14.32
CA SER A 123 27.49 3.83 -12.92
C SER A 123 26.16 3.85 -12.17
N SER A 124 25.15 4.54 -12.69
CA SER A 124 23.83 4.68 -12.04
C SER A 124 22.67 4.09 -12.87
N GLN A 125 22.93 3.06 -13.68
CA GLN A 125 21.88 2.37 -14.42
C GLN A 125 20.95 1.58 -13.48
N ILE A 126 19.70 1.40 -13.91
CA ILE A 126 18.70 0.63 -13.16
C ILE A 126 19.22 -0.80 -12.95
N GLY A 127 19.00 -1.33 -11.75
CA GLY A 127 19.47 -2.65 -11.33
C GLY A 127 20.93 -2.69 -10.88
N LEU A 128 21.75 -1.66 -11.15
CA LEU A 128 23.11 -1.57 -10.59
C LEU A 128 23.08 -1.10 -9.14
N LYS A 129 24.15 -1.41 -8.40
CA LYS A 129 24.36 -0.85 -7.06
C LYS A 129 24.56 0.66 -7.16
N ALA A 130 23.85 1.41 -6.32
CA ALA A 130 24.00 2.84 -6.20
C ALA A 130 25.46 3.18 -5.82
N PRO A 131 26.14 4.06 -6.57
CA PRO A 131 27.51 4.47 -6.24
C PRO A 131 27.61 5.11 -4.86
N VAL A 132 28.68 4.80 -4.12
CA VAL A 132 28.92 5.39 -2.80
C VAL A 132 29.15 6.89 -2.92
N LEU A 133 28.56 7.67 -2.03
CA LEU A 133 28.74 9.12 -1.90
C LEU A 133 29.23 9.44 -0.49
N ASP A 134 30.40 10.04 -0.39
CA ASP A 134 30.94 10.60 0.85
C ASP A 134 30.68 12.10 0.83
N VAL A 135 29.81 12.57 1.73
CA VAL A 135 29.22 13.91 1.71
C VAL A 135 29.09 14.47 3.11
N THR A 136 28.65 15.71 3.24
CA THR A 136 28.40 16.34 4.55
C THR A 136 26.93 16.66 4.75
N THR A 137 26.45 16.56 5.99
CA THR A 137 25.10 16.97 6.37
C THR A 137 25.00 18.49 6.48
N LEU A 138 23.78 19.02 6.64
CA LEU A 138 23.53 20.43 6.95
C LEU A 138 24.32 20.92 8.19
N ALA A 139 24.51 20.06 9.19
CA ALA A 139 25.31 20.34 10.39
C ALA A 139 26.83 20.28 10.17
N GLY A 140 27.28 19.85 8.98
CA GLY A 140 28.69 19.67 8.64
C GLY A 140 29.28 18.31 9.04
N GLU A 141 28.43 17.34 9.38
CA GLU A 141 28.89 16.00 9.76
C GLU A 141 29.14 15.13 8.52
N PRO A 142 30.25 14.38 8.43
CA PRO A 142 30.51 13.50 7.30
C PRO A 142 29.59 12.29 7.32
N VAL A 143 29.00 11.95 6.17
CA VAL A 143 28.10 10.81 5.97
C VAL A 143 28.48 10.08 4.67
N THR A 144 28.52 8.75 4.75
CA THR A 144 28.71 7.87 3.60
C THR A 144 27.38 7.22 3.22
N LEU A 145 26.82 7.59 2.07
CA LEU A 145 25.63 6.93 1.52
C LEU A 145 26.00 5.68 0.72
N TYR A 146 25.12 4.67 0.77
CA TYR A 146 25.20 3.42 -0.01
C TYR A 146 26.47 2.57 0.21
N GLY A 147 27.28 2.89 1.22
CA GLY A 147 28.39 2.04 1.65
C GLY A 147 27.94 0.71 2.27
N LYS A 148 26.69 0.63 2.76
CA LYS A 148 26.05 -0.56 3.32
C LYS A 148 24.58 -0.62 2.90
N PRO A 149 23.96 -1.81 2.84
CA PRO A 149 22.51 -1.94 2.63
C PRO A 149 21.70 -1.21 3.70
N SER A 150 20.56 -0.65 3.31
CA SER A 150 19.58 -0.02 4.22
C SER A 150 18.43 -1.00 4.50
N GLN A 151 17.63 -0.72 5.52
CA GLN A 151 16.39 -1.44 5.82
C GLN A 151 15.19 -0.87 5.06
N ARG A 152 15.28 0.39 4.61
CA ARG A 152 14.22 1.11 3.90
C ARG A 152 14.59 1.38 2.46
N TYR A 153 13.58 1.63 1.64
CA TYR A 153 13.80 2.28 0.35
C TYR A 153 14.32 3.70 0.60
N SER A 154 15.11 4.23 -0.34
CA SER A 154 15.61 5.60 -0.26
C SER A 154 15.41 6.35 -1.57
N VAL A 155 15.07 7.62 -1.45
CA VAL A 155 14.97 8.58 -2.55
C VAL A 155 16.18 9.49 -2.50
N LEU A 156 16.98 9.48 -3.56
CA LEU A 156 18.09 10.42 -3.72
C LEU A 156 17.67 11.53 -4.66
N TYR A 157 17.60 12.76 -4.15
CA TYR A 157 17.09 13.92 -4.85
C TYR A 157 18.16 15.01 -4.94
N PHE A 158 18.68 15.24 -6.15
CA PHE A 158 19.64 16.29 -6.46
C PHE A 158 18.91 17.58 -6.87
N TYR A 159 19.21 18.68 -6.19
CA TYR A 159 18.53 19.96 -6.41
C TYR A 159 19.45 21.17 -6.20
N ASP A 160 19.00 22.31 -6.71
CA ASP A 160 19.64 23.61 -6.55
C ASP A 160 18.59 24.67 -6.14
N THR A 161 18.96 25.57 -5.23
CA THR A 161 18.13 26.67 -4.71
C THR A 161 17.83 27.73 -5.77
N ASP A 162 18.69 27.89 -6.77
CA ASP A 162 18.51 28.84 -7.88
C ASP A 162 17.72 28.21 -9.05
N CYS A 163 17.39 26.92 -9.00
CA CYS A 163 16.65 26.21 -10.05
C CYS A 163 15.12 26.30 -9.86
N SER A 164 14.42 27.03 -10.74
CA SER A 164 12.96 27.17 -10.70
C SER A 164 12.20 25.84 -10.77
N LYS A 165 12.73 24.85 -11.52
CA LYS A 165 12.13 23.50 -11.59
C LYS A 165 12.29 22.76 -10.27
N CYS A 166 13.44 22.87 -9.61
CA CYS A 166 13.67 22.27 -8.29
C CYS A 166 12.68 22.81 -7.26
N LYS A 167 12.34 24.11 -7.30
CA LYS A 167 11.36 24.72 -6.39
C LYS A 167 9.98 24.07 -6.51
N VAL A 168 9.50 23.84 -7.73
CA VAL A 168 8.22 23.17 -7.96
C VAL A 168 8.30 21.70 -7.54
N GLU A 169 9.36 21.02 -7.95
CA GLU A 169 9.57 19.60 -7.67
C GLU A 169 9.67 19.33 -6.16
N THR A 170 10.35 20.18 -5.40
CA THR A 170 10.43 20.08 -3.93
C THR A 170 9.06 20.17 -3.29
N ILE A 171 8.18 21.07 -3.76
CA ILE A 171 6.82 21.21 -3.22
C ILE A 171 5.99 19.96 -3.51
N LEU A 172 6.08 19.42 -4.74
CA LEU A 172 5.36 18.21 -5.12
C LEU A 172 5.86 16.98 -4.37
N LEU A 173 7.17 16.83 -4.24
CA LEU A 173 7.79 15.75 -3.48
C LEU A 173 7.38 15.83 -2.01
N ARG A 174 7.36 17.04 -1.43
CA ARG A 174 6.92 17.23 -0.06
C ARG A 174 5.46 16.80 0.12
N SER A 175 4.56 17.27 -0.75
CA SER A 175 3.14 16.85 -0.71
C SER A 175 3.02 15.32 -0.77
N LEU A 176 3.68 14.68 -1.74
CA LEU A 176 3.65 13.23 -1.89
C LEU A 176 4.09 12.49 -0.62
N LEU A 177 5.12 12.98 0.07
CA LEU A 177 5.68 12.33 1.26
C LEU A 177 4.97 12.70 2.57
N GLU A 178 4.13 13.74 2.56
CA GLU A 178 3.27 14.14 3.69
C GLU A 178 1.88 13.52 3.59
N ASP A 179 1.35 13.39 2.38
CA ASP A 179 0.01 12.86 2.11
C ASP A 179 -0.06 11.34 2.28
N GLU A 180 1.06 10.64 2.09
CA GLU A 180 1.15 9.16 2.07
C GLU A 180 2.14 8.63 3.12
N ASP A 181 1.82 7.50 3.76
CA ASP A 181 2.63 6.90 4.83
C ASP A 181 3.77 6.00 4.28
N TYR A 182 4.70 6.58 3.51
CA TYR A 182 5.83 5.82 2.96
C TYR A 182 7.00 5.70 3.95
N PRO A 183 7.38 4.48 4.40
CA PRO A 183 8.53 4.29 5.28
C PRO A 183 9.84 4.32 4.46
N ILE A 184 10.29 5.53 4.09
CA ILE A 184 11.45 5.73 3.21
C ILE A 184 12.45 6.77 3.75
N ASP A 185 13.71 6.67 3.31
CA ASP A 185 14.72 7.70 3.55
C ASP A 185 14.73 8.70 2.38
N LEU A 186 14.69 10.00 2.65
CA LEU A 186 14.92 11.05 1.65
C LEU A 186 16.31 11.65 1.82
N TYR A 187 17.20 11.36 0.88
CA TYR A 187 18.52 11.97 0.76
C TYR A 187 18.46 13.17 -0.20
N ALA A 188 18.29 14.36 0.36
CA ALA A 188 18.16 15.61 -0.39
C ALA A 188 19.55 16.27 -0.57
N PHE A 189 20.12 16.13 -1.77
CA PHE A 189 21.47 16.58 -2.11
C PHE A 189 21.46 17.94 -2.81
N TYR A 190 22.04 18.95 -2.17
CA TYR A 190 22.24 20.28 -2.76
C TYR A 190 23.49 20.31 -3.64
N THR A 191 23.35 20.78 -4.88
CA THR A 191 24.45 20.82 -5.86
C THR A 191 25.07 22.21 -6.05
N GLY A 192 24.56 23.24 -5.38
CA GLY A 192 25.08 24.60 -5.48
C GLY A 192 26.22 24.86 -4.50
N ASP A 193 26.70 26.11 -4.46
CA ASP A 193 27.86 26.53 -3.70
C ASP A 193 27.54 27.52 -2.55
N LYS A 194 26.27 27.90 -2.38
CA LYS A 194 25.84 28.93 -1.41
C LYS A 194 25.17 28.33 -0.18
N LYS A 195 25.96 28.08 0.87
CA LYS A 195 25.46 27.48 2.13
C LYS A 195 24.30 28.25 2.75
N ALA A 196 24.38 29.58 2.82
CA ALA A 196 23.36 30.41 3.46
C ALA A 196 22.00 30.33 2.73
N ASP A 197 22.02 30.35 1.39
CA ASP A 197 20.81 30.23 0.58
C ASP A 197 20.19 28.84 0.72
N TRP A 198 21.04 27.81 0.86
CA TRP A 198 20.62 26.44 1.11
C TRP A 198 19.95 26.27 2.49
N GLU A 199 20.57 26.78 3.56
CA GLU A 199 20.00 26.76 4.92
C GLU A 199 18.63 27.44 4.96
N ALA A 200 18.51 28.63 4.34
CA ALA A 200 17.24 29.34 4.22
C ALA A 200 16.20 28.50 3.46
N TYR A 201 16.57 27.95 2.30
CA TYR A 201 15.67 27.13 1.48
C TYR A 201 15.15 25.90 2.23
N VAL A 202 16.02 25.19 2.96
CA VAL A 202 15.63 24.02 3.75
C VAL A 202 14.59 24.40 4.79
N SER A 203 14.85 25.47 5.56
CA SER A 203 13.95 25.91 6.64
C SER A 203 12.60 26.44 6.14
N GLU A 204 12.56 27.10 4.98
CA GLU A 204 11.36 27.76 4.47
C GLU A 204 10.52 26.88 3.55
N ARG A 205 11.15 25.94 2.83
CA ARG A 205 10.53 25.24 1.69
C ARG A 205 10.64 23.73 1.74
N PHE A 206 11.64 23.18 2.44
CA PHE A 206 11.94 21.74 2.39
C PHE A 206 11.90 21.07 3.77
N SER A 207 11.16 21.63 4.72
CA SER A 207 10.80 20.96 5.96
C SER A 207 9.70 19.94 5.70
N LEU A 208 9.89 18.70 6.14
CA LEU A 208 8.90 17.62 6.14
C LEU A 208 8.47 17.33 7.58
N THR A 209 7.18 17.05 7.79
CA THR A 209 6.64 16.71 9.12
C THR A 209 6.23 15.25 9.29
N SER A 210 6.35 14.42 8.24
CA SER A 210 5.98 13.01 8.29
C SER A 210 6.91 12.22 9.25
N GLU A 211 6.34 11.43 10.15
CA GLU A 211 7.11 10.62 11.12
C GLU A 211 7.81 9.41 10.48
N ASN A 212 7.33 8.95 9.32
CA ASN A 212 7.84 7.75 8.66
C ASN A 212 8.87 8.02 7.55
N VAL A 213 9.07 9.30 7.22
CA VAL A 213 10.08 9.76 6.27
C VAL A 213 11.24 10.41 7.02
N GLU A 214 12.41 9.81 6.92
CA GLU A 214 13.64 10.42 7.46
C GLU A 214 14.31 11.26 6.37
N VAL A 215 14.51 12.54 6.63
CA VAL A 215 15.12 13.47 5.67
C VAL A 215 16.53 13.82 6.09
N LEU A 216 17.47 13.62 5.18
CA LEU A 216 18.85 14.04 5.35
C LEU A 216 19.24 15.00 4.24
N HIS A 217 19.55 16.23 4.62
CA HIS A 217 20.05 17.27 3.73
C HIS A 217 21.56 17.17 3.60
N LEU A 218 22.04 17.04 2.37
CA LEU A 218 23.42 16.68 2.03
C LEU A 218 24.05 17.72 1.10
N TRP A 219 25.36 17.91 1.26
CA TRP A 219 26.14 18.84 0.45
C TRP A 219 27.59 18.39 0.30
N ASP A 220 28.14 18.68 -0.88
CA ASP A 220 29.54 18.45 -1.25
C ASP A 220 30.01 19.58 -2.18
N PRO A 221 30.41 20.74 -1.62
CA PRO A 221 30.84 21.89 -2.41
C PRO A 221 32.19 21.69 -3.12
N GLU A 222 33.03 20.82 -2.56
CA GLU A 222 34.37 20.52 -3.10
C GLU A 222 34.30 19.52 -4.27
N LEU A 223 33.13 18.90 -4.49
CA LEU A 223 32.86 17.91 -5.53
C LEU A 223 33.70 16.61 -5.39
N ASP A 224 34.21 16.35 -4.19
CA ASP A 224 35.06 15.18 -3.88
C ASP A 224 34.30 13.86 -4.01
N SER A 225 32.97 13.88 -3.86
CA SER A 225 32.12 12.70 -3.99
C SER A 225 31.99 12.21 -5.45
N ASP A 226 32.36 13.02 -6.45
CA ASP A 226 32.20 12.74 -7.89
C ASP A 226 30.73 12.43 -8.26
N PHE A 227 29.76 13.01 -7.52
CA PHE A 227 28.33 12.75 -7.73
C PHE A 227 27.87 13.06 -9.16
N GLN A 228 28.48 14.08 -9.78
CA GLN A 228 28.17 14.49 -11.15
C GLN A 228 28.43 13.35 -12.13
N ARG A 229 29.58 12.68 -12.05
CA ARG A 229 29.92 11.55 -12.92
C ARG A 229 29.24 10.26 -12.48
N LYS A 230 29.17 9.99 -11.18
CA LYS A 230 28.56 8.76 -10.65
C LYS A 230 27.06 8.65 -10.94
N TYR A 231 26.33 9.76 -10.87
CA TYR A 231 24.87 9.84 -11.06
C TYR A 231 24.46 10.68 -12.27
N GLY A 232 25.40 11.11 -13.11
CA GLY A 232 25.12 11.88 -14.31
C GLY A 232 24.45 13.23 -14.04
N VAL A 233 24.72 13.87 -12.90
CA VAL A 233 24.07 15.12 -12.48
C VAL A 233 24.68 16.32 -13.21
N LEU A 234 24.28 16.48 -14.47
CA LEU A 234 24.65 17.63 -15.31
C LEU A 234 23.62 18.77 -15.23
N GLN A 235 22.38 18.44 -14.84
CA GLN A 235 21.27 19.37 -14.69
C GLN A 235 20.40 18.90 -13.52
N THR A 236 19.80 19.86 -12.82
CA THR A 236 18.86 19.64 -11.72
C THR A 236 17.43 20.04 -12.13
N PRO A 237 16.39 19.42 -11.55
CA PRO A 237 16.44 18.33 -10.58
C PRO A 237 16.77 16.97 -11.20
N LYS A 238 17.30 16.06 -10.38
CA LYS A 238 17.40 14.63 -10.70
C LYS A 238 17.01 13.80 -9.49
N MET A 239 16.24 12.73 -9.72
CA MET A 239 15.76 11.87 -8.64
C MET A 239 15.97 10.39 -8.98
N TYR A 240 16.34 9.63 -7.94
CA TYR A 240 16.56 8.20 -7.99
C TYR A 240 15.78 7.53 -6.86
N LEU A 241 15.26 6.33 -7.14
CA LEU A 241 14.73 5.42 -6.15
C LEU A 241 15.72 4.26 -5.97
N VAL A 242 16.17 4.02 -4.74
CA VAL A 242 17.13 2.98 -4.40
C VAL A 242 16.49 2.02 -3.40
N ARG A 243 16.63 0.73 -3.67
CA ARG A 243 16.08 -0.37 -2.86
C ARG A 243 16.89 -0.58 -1.58
N PRO A 244 16.34 -1.30 -0.58
CA PRO A 244 17.07 -1.69 0.63
C PRO A 244 18.40 -2.42 0.35
N ASP A 245 18.47 -3.23 -0.71
CA ASP A 245 19.68 -3.94 -1.13
C ASP A 245 20.77 -3.03 -1.76
N GLY A 246 20.50 -1.73 -1.83
CA GLY A 246 21.39 -0.71 -2.39
C GLY A 246 21.37 -0.63 -3.91
N ARG A 247 20.44 -1.31 -4.61
CA ARG A 247 20.31 -1.21 -6.08
C ARG A 247 19.32 -0.14 -6.50
N ILE A 248 19.61 0.52 -7.63
CA ILE A 248 18.74 1.54 -8.21
C ILE A 248 17.50 0.86 -8.80
N ALA A 249 16.32 1.17 -8.27
CA ALA A 249 15.02 0.75 -8.79
C ALA A 249 14.43 1.74 -9.79
N GLY A 250 14.73 3.03 -9.64
CA GLY A 250 14.23 4.08 -10.53
C GLY A 250 15.24 5.20 -10.72
N ARG A 251 15.21 5.83 -11.89
CA ARG A 251 16.17 6.86 -12.33
C ARG A 251 15.47 7.93 -13.13
N GLY A 252 15.89 9.19 -12.95
CA GLY A 252 15.37 10.31 -13.73
C GLY A 252 13.91 10.61 -13.41
N LEU A 253 13.52 10.35 -12.15
CA LEU A 253 12.14 10.46 -11.71
C LEU A 253 11.75 11.92 -11.50
N ASP A 254 10.48 12.21 -11.72
CA ASP A 254 9.78 13.32 -11.07
C ASP A 254 8.86 12.76 -9.97
N SER A 255 8.23 13.62 -9.19
CA SER A 255 7.37 13.24 -8.05
C SER A 255 6.22 12.36 -8.50
N ARG A 256 5.70 12.55 -9.72
CA ARG A 256 4.63 11.73 -10.27
C ARG A 256 5.13 10.32 -10.60
N ALA A 257 6.24 10.20 -11.29
CA ALA A 257 6.86 8.91 -11.61
C ALA A 257 7.31 8.19 -10.33
N LEU A 258 7.83 8.93 -9.35
CA LEU A 258 8.14 8.40 -8.03
C LEU A 258 6.88 7.83 -7.37
N SER A 259 5.79 8.59 -7.31
CA SER A 259 4.49 8.12 -6.79
C SER A 259 4.07 6.82 -7.49
N GLN A 260 4.11 6.75 -8.83
CA GLN A 260 3.76 5.52 -9.56
C GLN A 260 4.65 4.31 -9.24
N LEU A 261 5.90 4.53 -8.82
CA LEU A 261 6.79 3.46 -8.38
C LEU A 261 6.59 3.10 -6.90
N LEU A 262 6.29 4.09 -6.05
CA LEU A 262 6.06 3.88 -4.62
C LEU A 262 4.68 3.28 -4.36
N SER A 263 3.64 3.72 -5.07
CA SER A 263 2.26 3.29 -4.83
C SER A 263 2.15 1.76 -4.84
N PRO A 264 2.59 0.98 -5.84
CA PRO A 264 2.47 -0.49 -5.77
C PRO A 264 3.39 -1.16 -4.74
N LEU A 265 4.46 -0.48 -4.30
CA LEU A 265 5.39 -1.01 -3.28
C LEU A 265 4.82 -0.89 -1.86
N PHE A 266 3.96 0.11 -1.66
CA PHE A 266 3.38 0.48 -0.37
C PHE A 266 1.86 0.58 -0.43
N GLU A 267 1.23 0.14 -1.53
CA GLU A 267 -0.22 0.19 -1.73
C GLU A 267 -0.80 -0.71 -0.66
N ASP A 268 -1.61 -0.09 0.20
CA ASP A 268 -2.48 -0.81 1.09
C ASP A 268 -3.33 -1.74 0.23
N VAL A 269 -3.08 -3.05 0.38
CA VAL A 269 -3.98 -4.07 -0.11
C VAL A 269 -5.37 -3.69 0.41
N SER A 270 -6.32 -3.39 -0.48
CA SER A 270 -7.72 -3.26 -0.09
C SER A 270 -8.16 -4.62 0.42
N LEU A 271 -8.15 -4.77 1.74
CA LEU A 271 -8.54 -6.01 2.39
C LEU A 271 -10.07 -6.09 2.36
N GLU A 272 -10.55 -7.23 1.85
CA GLU A 272 -11.94 -7.63 2.01
C GLU A 272 -12.03 -8.54 3.24
N TYR A 273 -12.95 -8.22 4.13
CA TYR A 273 -13.15 -8.95 5.37
C TYR A 273 -14.50 -9.68 5.34
N GLY A 274 -14.60 -10.80 6.04
CA GLY A 274 -15.85 -11.55 6.12
C GLY A 274 -16.16 -12.36 4.85
N GLY A 275 -15.17 -12.56 4.00
CA GLY A 275 -15.31 -13.38 2.79
C GLY A 275 -15.66 -14.83 3.11
N ARG A 276 -16.37 -15.50 2.20
CA ARG A 276 -16.86 -16.88 2.42
C ARG A 276 -15.76 -17.86 2.82
N GLU A 277 -14.59 -17.77 2.18
CA GLU A 277 -13.44 -18.63 2.47
C GLU A 277 -12.88 -18.41 3.88
N ALA A 278 -12.84 -17.14 4.34
CA ALA A 278 -12.41 -16.80 5.69
C ALA A 278 -13.41 -17.31 6.74
N MET A 279 -14.72 -17.19 6.49
CA MET A 279 -15.73 -17.73 7.39
C MET A 279 -15.64 -19.26 7.49
N GLU A 280 -15.43 -19.95 6.36
CA GLU A 280 -15.21 -21.41 6.33
C GLU A 280 -13.90 -21.82 7.03
N LEU A 281 -12.87 -20.98 7.00
CA LEU A 281 -11.62 -21.19 7.75
C LEU A 281 -11.88 -21.15 9.26
N TYR A 282 -12.49 -20.09 9.77
CA TYR A 282 -12.74 -19.93 11.21
C TYR A 282 -13.73 -20.98 11.74
N ALA A 283 -14.78 -21.30 10.98
CA ALA A 283 -15.70 -22.38 11.34
C ALA A 283 -14.96 -23.73 11.52
N ARG A 284 -13.99 -24.03 10.65
CA ARG A 284 -13.13 -25.23 10.77
C ARG A 284 -12.11 -25.12 11.89
N MET A 285 -11.62 -23.92 12.19
CA MET A 285 -10.64 -23.69 13.24
C MET A 285 -11.27 -23.90 14.62
N PHE A 286 -12.47 -23.36 14.85
CA PHE A 286 -13.18 -23.52 16.11
C PHE A 286 -13.85 -24.88 16.25
N GLN A 287 -14.26 -25.55 15.16
CA GLN A 287 -14.96 -26.84 15.19
C GLN A 287 -16.19 -26.87 16.14
N GLY A 288 -16.82 -25.72 16.35
CA GLY A 288 -17.94 -25.53 17.29
C GLY A 288 -17.53 -25.24 18.74
N ASP A 289 -16.23 -25.27 19.09
CA ASP A 289 -15.73 -24.78 20.38
C ASP A 289 -15.46 -23.28 20.32
N LEU A 290 -16.54 -22.51 20.55
CA LEU A 290 -16.52 -21.06 20.71
C LEU A 290 -16.50 -20.67 22.18
N SER A 291 -15.69 -21.36 23.00
CA SER A 291 -15.44 -20.95 24.37
C SER A 291 -14.67 -19.62 24.44
N GLU A 292 -14.87 -18.86 25.51
CA GLU A 292 -14.18 -17.57 25.71
C GLU A 292 -12.65 -17.73 25.63
N ASP A 293 -12.11 -18.75 26.31
CA ASP A 293 -10.67 -19.03 26.29
C ASP A 293 -10.19 -19.50 24.92
N GLY A 294 -11.00 -20.28 24.19
CA GLY A 294 -10.70 -20.71 22.82
C GLY A 294 -10.58 -19.52 21.86
N VAL A 295 -11.53 -18.59 21.91
CA VAL A 295 -11.49 -17.36 21.09
C VAL A 295 -10.29 -16.51 21.44
N LYS A 296 -10.01 -16.28 22.73
CA LYS A 296 -8.82 -15.53 23.18
C LYS A 296 -7.52 -16.16 22.68
N ALA A 297 -7.41 -17.49 22.77
CA ALA A 297 -6.24 -18.22 22.30
C ALA A 297 -6.03 -18.07 20.79
N VAL A 298 -7.10 -18.07 19.98
CA VAL A 298 -7.01 -17.83 18.54
C VAL A 298 -6.60 -16.38 18.25
N SER A 299 -7.21 -15.39 18.91
CA SER A 299 -6.82 -13.98 18.77
C SER A 299 -5.34 -13.76 19.11
N ASP A 300 -4.87 -14.34 20.21
CA ASP A 300 -3.47 -14.24 20.64
C ASP A 300 -2.52 -14.97 19.68
N MET A 301 -2.90 -16.17 19.20
CA MET A 301 -2.13 -16.92 18.20
C MET A 301 -1.96 -16.13 16.89
N ILE A 302 -3.02 -15.45 16.41
CA ILE A 302 -2.94 -14.61 15.22
C ILE A 302 -1.88 -13.52 15.44
N ALA A 303 -1.96 -12.78 16.55
CA ALA A 303 -1.00 -11.72 16.87
C ALA A 303 0.44 -12.24 17.01
N GLU A 304 0.65 -13.36 17.69
CA GLU A 304 1.97 -13.96 17.89
C GLU A 304 2.59 -14.49 16.60
N SER A 305 1.78 -15.07 15.70
CA SER A 305 2.27 -15.65 14.45
C SER A 305 2.48 -14.63 13.33
N THR A 306 1.90 -13.44 13.44
CA THR A 306 1.93 -12.40 12.40
C THR A 306 2.58 -11.11 12.89
N LEU A 307 1.91 -10.37 13.78
CA LEU A 307 2.35 -9.07 14.26
C LEU A 307 3.72 -9.13 14.95
N ALA A 308 3.99 -10.16 15.76
CA ALA A 308 5.31 -10.33 16.40
C ALA A 308 6.44 -10.66 15.40
N ALA A 309 6.11 -11.15 14.20
CA ALA A 309 7.05 -11.37 13.10
C ALA A 309 7.21 -10.13 12.20
N GLY A 310 6.49 -9.03 12.49
CA GLY A 310 6.49 -7.80 11.69
C GLY A 310 5.54 -7.82 10.49
N ASP A 311 4.70 -8.85 10.34
CA ASP A 311 3.74 -8.97 9.23
C ASP A 311 2.39 -8.33 9.60
N THR A 312 2.31 -7.02 9.43
CA THR A 312 1.09 -6.24 9.72
C THR A 312 -0.02 -6.50 8.71
N LEU A 313 0.31 -6.91 7.48
CA LEU A 313 -0.67 -7.19 6.44
C LEU A 313 -1.47 -8.46 6.75
N MET A 314 -0.76 -9.55 7.04
CA MET A 314 -1.40 -10.81 7.40
C MET A 314 -2.19 -10.68 8.72
N PHE A 315 -1.63 -9.95 9.69
CA PHE A 315 -2.34 -9.65 10.93
C PHE A 315 -3.67 -8.94 10.64
N ARG A 316 -3.65 -7.85 9.86
CA ARG A 316 -4.87 -7.09 9.50
C ARG A 316 -5.92 -7.99 8.88
N GLN A 317 -5.53 -8.78 7.86
CA GLN A 317 -6.47 -9.71 7.19
C GLN A 317 -7.08 -10.69 8.19
N MET A 318 -6.25 -11.41 8.95
CA MET A 318 -6.74 -12.47 9.84
C MET A 318 -7.54 -11.90 11.01
N ALA A 319 -7.04 -10.87 11.70
CA ALA A 319 -7.72 -10.26 12.83
C ALA A 319 -9.03 -9.57 12.41
N GLY A 320 -9.06 -8.96 11.23
CA GLY A 320 -10.26 -8.39 10.64
C GLY A 320 -11.28 -9.48 10.30
N ASP A 321 -10.87 -10.55 9.61
CA ASP A 321 -11.80 -11.66 9.32
C ASP A 321 -12.36 -12.32 10.58
N LEU A 322 -11.54 -12.43 11.63
CA LEU A 322 -12.00 -12.96 12.92
C LEU A 322 -13.06 -12.06 13.57
N LEU A 323 -12.91 -10.73 13.48
CA LEU A 323 -13.93 -9.77 13.94
C LEU A 323 -15.26 -10.05 13.25
N TYR A 324 -15.26 -10.15 11.91
CA TYR A 324 -16.48 -10.37 11.13
C TYR A 324 -17.10 -11.75 11.41
N TYR A 325 -16.28 -12.79 11.54
CA TYR A 325 -16.73 -14.12 11.90
C TYR A 325 -17.46 -14.10 13.26
N LEU A 326 -16.79 -13.61 14.30
CA LEU A 326 -17.33 -13.59 15.66
C LEU A 326 -18.53 -12.64 15.81
N ALA A 327 -18.61 -11.57 15.02
CA ALA A 327 -19.76 -10.67 15.04
C ALA A 327 -21.06 -11.39 14.67
N GLY A 328 -21.00 -12.33 13.72
CA GLY A 328 -22.13 -13.17 13.30
C GLY A 328 -22.46 -14.31 14.26
N GLU A 329 -21.53 -14.70 15.13
CA GLU A 329 -21.73 -15.78 16.09
C GLU A 329 -22.54 -15.33 17.32
N THR A 330 -23.23 -16.28 17.94
CA THR A 330 -24.02 -16.06 19.16
C THR A 330 -23.48 -16.88 20.32
N GLY A 331 -23.91 -16.54 21.54
CA GLY A 331 -23.50 -17.24 22.75
C GLY A 331 -22.32 -16.59 23.47
N LYS A 332 -22.24 -16.88 24.78
CA LYS A 332 -21.34 -16.19 25.71
C LYS A 332 -19.87 -16.25 25.32
N GLY A 333 -19.35 -17.42 24.98
CA GLY A 333 -17.92 -17.55 24.67
C GLY A 333 -17.51 -16.74 23.44
N ALA A 334 -18.29 -16.79 22.37
CA ALA A 334 -18.08 -15.97 21.18
C ALA A 334 -18.15 -14.46 21.48
N LYS A 335 -19.17 -14.01 22.23
CA LYS A 335 -19.37 -12.57 22.50
C LYS A 335 -18.36 -11.98 23.49
N GLU A 336 -18.04 -12.69 24.57
CA GLU A 336 -17.01 -12.22 25.52
C GLU A 336 -15.60 -12.35 24.91
N GLY A 337 -15.36 -13.36 24.06
CA GLY A 337 -14.12 -13.47 23.27
C GLY A 337 -13.98 -12.37 22.22
N LEU A 338 -15.08 -11.99 21.54
CA LEU A 338 -15.11 -10.85 20.63
C LEU A 338 -14.78 -9.54 21.33
N ALA A 339 -15.32 -9.31 22.53
CA ALA A 339 -15.01 -8.12 23.33
C ALA A 339 -13.50 -8.03 23.62
N TYR A 340 -12.89 -9.15 23.99
CA TYR A 340 -11.43 -9.23 24.18
C TYR A 340 -10.65 -8.92 22.89
N HIS A 341 -11.04 -9.52 21.77
CA HIS A 341 -10.39 -9.31 20.47
C HIS A 341 -10.44 -7.84 20.06
N ILE A 342 -11.60 -7.20 20.20
CA ILE A 342 -11.79 -5.78 19.88
C ILE A 342 -10.92 -4.90 20.77
N ASP A 343 -11.02 -5.04 22.08
CA ASP A 343 -10.27 -4.20 23.03
C ASP A 343 -8.77 -4.36 22.82
N LYS A 344 -8.26 -5.60 22.78
CA LYS A 344 -6.83 -5.86 22.74
C LYS A 344 -6.20 -5.54 21.39
N TYR A 345 -6.82 -5.94 20.28
CA TYR A 345 -6.17 -5.97 18.97
C TYR A 345 -6.70 -4.97 17.96
N ILE A 346 -7.84 -4.33 18.23
CA ILE A 346 -8.45 -3.38 17.30
C ILE A 346 -8.44 -1.97 17.87
N ILE A 347 -9.08 -1.75 19.02
CA ILE A 347 -9.22 -0.41 19.61
C ILE A 347 -7.91 0.06 20.25
N ASN A 348 -7.27 -0.75 21.12
CA ASN A 348 -6.01 -0.35 21.77
C ASN A 348 -4.81 -0.25 20.81
N ASP A 349 -4.88 -0.92 19.66
CA ASP A 349 -3.89 -0.85 18.58
C ASP A 349 -4.33 0.00 17.38
N SER A 350 -5.44 0.73 17.52
CA SER A 350 -5.90 1.71 16.53
C SER A 350 -4.82 2.78 16.30
N GLY A 351 -4.55 3.09 15.03
CA GLY A 351 -3.48 4.02 14.64
C GLY A 351 -2.06 3.45 14.65
N LYS A 352 -1.82 2.25 15.20
CA LYS A 352 -0.53 1.54 15.05
C LYS A 352 -0.56 0.57 13.89
N VAL A 353 -1.58 -0.29 13.86
CA VAL A 353 -1.73 -1.36 12.86
C VAL A 353 -2.87 -1.05 11.90
N TRP A 354 -3.98 -0.51 12.40
CA TRP A 354 -5.14 -0.08 11.62
C TRP A 354 -5.02 1.40 11.26
N LYS A 355 -4.39 1.70 10.12
CA LYS A 355 -4.00 3.08 9.74
C LYS A 355 -4.69 3.60 8.49
N THR A 356 -5.24 2.70 7.68
CA THR A 356 -5.78 3.06 6.37
C THR A 356 -7.20 3.61 6.50
N SER A 357 -7.67 4.32 5.48
CA SER A 357 -9.08 4.72 5.41
C SER A 357 -10.02 3.52 5.41
N ASP A 358 -9.60 2.43 4.75
CA ASP A 358 -10.36 1.19 4.69
C ASP A 358 -10.39 0.47 6.04
N ASP A 359 -9.28 0.42 6.77
CA ASP A 359 -9.19 -0.14 8.12
C ASP A 359 -10.09 0.65 9.08
N SER A 360 -10.10 1.98 8.96
CA SER A 360 -10.92 2.86 9.78
C SER A 360 -12.41 2.54 9.62
N LEU A 361 -12.90 2.46 8.37
CA LEU A 361 -14.32 2.23 8.08
C LEU A 361 -14.73 0.77 8.29
N LYS A 362 -13.95 -0.19 7.79
CA LYS A 362 -14.35 -1.61 7.76
C LYS A 362 -14.07 -2.32 9.09
N VAL A 363 -13.03 -1.91 9.81
CA VAL A 363 -12.61 -2.62 11.03
C VAL A 363 -12.83 -1.78 12.27
N VAL A 364 -12.24 -0.58 12.36
CA VAL A 364 -12.27 0.21 13.60
C VAL A 364 -13.68 0.70 13.94
N GLU A 365 -14.39 1.29 12.97
CA GLU A 365 -15.78 1.74 13.18
C GLU A 365 -16.72 0.57 13.45
N PHE A 366 -16.57 -0.53 12.71
CA PHE A 366 -17.38 -1.73 12.94
C PHE A 366 -17.11 -2.35 14.32
N ALA A 367 -15.84 -2.42 14.74
CA ALA A 367 -15.46 -2.86 16.06
C ALA A 367 -16.01 -1.93 17.15
N GLY A 368 -16.05 -0.60 16.93
CA GLY A 368 -16.68 0.35 17.83
C GLY A 368 -18.19 0.13 17.99
N ILE A 369 -18.89 -0.20 16.89
CA ILE A 369 -20.31 -0.59 16.95
C ILE A 369 -20.48 -1.87 17.77
N MET A 370 -19.62 -2.86 17.54
CA MET A 370 -19.67 -4.12 18.28
C MET A 370 -19.31 -3.94 19.76
N GLU A 371 -18.32 -3.12 20.09
CA GLU A 371 -17.95 -2.76 21.46
C GLU A 371 -19.11 -2.10 22.20
N ASP A 372 -19.78 -1.14 21.56
CA ASP A 372 -20.96 -0.49 22.14
C ASP A 372 -22.07 -1.50 22.43
N LEU A 373 -22.39 -2.40 21.50
CA LEU A 373 -23.36 -3.48 21.72
C LEU A 373 -22.94 -4.41 22.87
N LEU A 374 -21.67 -4.82 22.90
CA LEU A 374 -21.11 -5.69 23.93
C LEU A 374 -20.96 -5.00 25.28
N SER A 375 -20.99 -3.67 25.36
CA SER A 375 -21.00 -2.93 26.62
C SER A 375 -22.38 -2.96 27.30
N ARG A 376 -23.45 -3.22 26.54
CA ARG A 376 -24.83 -3.19 27.02
C ARG A 376 -25.11 -4.36 27.97
N ALA A 377 -25.81 -4.07 29.07
CA ALA A 377 -26.19 -5.05 30.08
C ALA A 377 -25.01 -5.90 30.63
N ALA A 378 -23.85 -5.26 30.85
CA ALA A 378 -22.64 -5.91 31.38
C ALA A 378 -22.88 -6.66 32.71
N PRO A 379 -22.28 -7.83 32.93
CA PRO A 379 -22.30 -8.52 34.22
C PRO A 379 -21.87 -7.62 35.38
N GLY A 380 -22.50 -7.79 36.54
CA GLY A 380 -22.29 -6.94 37.73
C GLY A 380 -23.04 -5.60 37.69
N SER A 381 -23.48 -5.14 36.53
CA SER A 381 -24.34 -3.96 36.43
C SER A 381 -25.78 -4.28 36.86
N ARG A 382 -26.55 -3.23 37.14
CA ARG A 382 -27.95 -3.38 37.56
C ARG A 382 -28.88 -3.15 36.38
N ILE A 383 -29.74 -4.13 36.10
CA ILE A 383 -30.68 -4.06 34.98
C ILE A 383 -31.60 -2.82 35.09
N PRO A 384 -31.90 -2.16 33.95
CA PRO A 384 -32.83 -1.03 33.92
C PRO A 384 -34.20 -1.37 34.52
N ALA A 385 -34.85 -0.39 35.13
CA ALA A 385 -36.17 -0.56 35.75
C ALA A 385 -37.32 -0.46 34.73
N ILE A 386 -37.09 -0.89 33.48
CA ILE A 386 -38.05 -0.76 32.37
C ILE A 386 -39.22 -1.70 32.59
N LYS A 387 -40.45 -1.19 32.43
CA LYS A 387 -41.69 -1.98 32.48
C LYS A 387 -41.99 -2.47 31.07
N VAL A 388 -41.92 -3.79 30.88
CA VAL A 388 -42.11 -4.42 29.58
C VAL A 388 -43.29 -5.39 29.68
N PRO A 389 -44.16 -5.53 28.67
CA PRO A 389 -45.11 -6.64 28.58
C PRO A 389 -44.37 -7.95 28.26
N GLY A 390 -44.84 -9.06 28.81
CA GLY A 390 -44.20 -10.35 28.60
C GLY A 390 -44.89 -11.48 29.36
N VAL A 391 -44.36 -12.69 29.18
CA VAL A 391 -44.90 -13.91 29.79
C VAL A 391 -44.02 -14.31 30.97
N LEU A 392 -44.59 -14.36 32.17
CA LEU A 392 -43.91 -14.86 33.36
C LEU A 392 -44.14 -16.38 33.47
N LEU A 393 -43.09 -17.16 33.24
CA LEU A 393 -43.11 -18.60 33.46
C LEU A 393 -42.86 -18.91 34.93
N SER A 394 -43.68 -19.83 35.45
CA SER A 394 -43.55 -20.33 36.81
C SER A 394 -44.16 -21.72 36.91
N ARG A 395 -43.79 -22.48 37.95
CA ARG A 395 -44.42 -23.77 38.26
C ARG A 395 -45.95 -23.70 38.42
N ALA A 396 -46.49 -22.53 38.77
CA ALA A 396 -47.93 -22.30 38.92
C ALA A 396 -48.63 -21.96 37.59
N GLY A 397 -47.93 -22.06 36.46
CA GLY A 397 -48.41 -21.72 35.13
C GLY A 397 -47.95 -20.35 34.65
N ASP A 398 -48.18 -20.13 33.37
CA ASP A 398 -47.72 -18.95 32.62
C ASP A 398 -48.71 -17.81 32.74
N ARG A 399 -48.20 -16.59 32.91
CA ARG A 399 -49.04 -15.41 33.12
C ARG A 399 -48.52 -14.22 32.33
N ASN A 400 -49.38 -13.69 31.46
CA ASN A 400 -49.14 -12.42 30.78
C ASN A 400 -49.14 -11.29 31.81
N LYS A 401 -48.03 -10.58 31.94
CA LYS A 401 -47.86 -9.46 32.87
C LYS A 401 -47.00 -8.37 32.28
N VAL A 402 -47.28 -7.13 32.64
CA VAL A 402 -46.32 -6.04 32.51
C VAL A 402 -45.47 -6.01 33.78
N LYS A 403 -44.16 -6.26 33.66
CA LYS A 403 -43.25 -6.24 34.79
C LYS A 403 -42.04 -5.36 34.55
N SER A 404 -41.54 -4.79 35.65
CA SER A 404 -40.21 -4.18 35.64
C SER A 404 -39.15 -5.28 35.58
N LEU A 405 -38.24 -5.21 34.62
CA LEU A 405 -37.14 -6.19 34.47
C LEU A 405 -36.29 -6.30 35.75
N ARG A 406 -36.19 -5.22 36.52
CA ARG A 406 -35.51 -5.18 37.83
C ARG A 406 -36.24 -5.95 38.95
N LYS A 407 -37.54 -6.24 38.80
CA LYS A 407 -38.40 -6.79 39.85
C LYS A 407 -39.22 -7.98 39.35
N ILE A 408 -38.55 -8.99 38.80
CA ILE A 408 -39.19 -10.24 38.35
C ILE A 408 -39.69 -11.08 39.53
N GLY A 409 -38.95 -11.08 40.65
CA GLY A 409 -39.42 -11.61 41.94
C GLY A 409 -39.08 -13.09 42.20
N GLY A 410 -38.23 -13.71 41.38
CA GLY A 410 -37.57 -14.98 41.69
C GLY A 410 -36.26 -14.78 42.46
N LYS A 411 -35.74 -15.87 43.04
CA LYS A 411 -34.39 -15.87 43.65
C LYS A 411 -33.31 -15.93 42.57
N HIS A 412 -33.58 -16.69 41.52
CA HIS A 412 -32.83 -16.72 40.25
C HIS A 412 -33.81 -16.29 39.16
N ASN A 413 -33.48 -15.24 38.42
CA ASN A 413 -34.35 -14.73 37.37
C ASN A 413 -33.64 -14.89 36.02
N VAL A 414 -34.36 -15.43 35.04
CA VAL A 414 -33.91 -15.50 33.65
C VAL A 414 -34.81 -14.58 32.82
N ILE A 415 -34.21 -13.76 31.97
CA ILE A 415 -34.92 -12.93 31.00
C ILE A 415 -34.53 -13.43 29.62
N ILE A 416 -35.52 -13.71 28.78
CA ILE A 416 -35.31 -14.18 27.42
C ILE A 416 -35.99 -13.19 26.50
N PHE A 417 -35.20 -12.46 25.73
CA PHE A 417 -35.70 -11.71 24.58
C PHE A 417 -35.73 -12.64 23.37
N HIS A 418 -36.85 -12.71 22.69
CA HIS A 418 -37.05 -13.58 21.54
C HIS A 418 -37.88 -12.92 20.44
N THR A 419 -37.83 -13.50 19.25
CA THR A 419 -38.62 -13.13 18.07
C THR A 419 -39.40 -14.36 17.59
N GLU A 420 -40.51 -14.12 16.91
CA GLU A 420 -41.29 -15.16 16.26
C GLU A 420 -40.53 -15.76 15.06
N GLY A 421 -40.82 -17.02 14.72
CA GLY A 421 -40.14 -17.69 13.59
C GLY A 421 -38.70 -18.15 13.83
N CYS A 422 -38.05 -17.74 14.92
CA CYS A 422 -36.71 -18.18 15.31
C CYS A 422 -36.71 -19.60 15.91
N ASN A 423 -36.07 -20.57 15.24
CA ASN A 423 -36.03 -21.97 15.70
C ASN A 423 -35.24 -22.16 17.00
N ILE A 424 -34.12 -21.44 17.15
CA ILE A 424 -33.31 -21.47 18.38
C ILE A 424 -34.14 -20.94 19.55
N CYS A 425 -34.88 -19.85 19.35
CA CYS A 425 -35.73 -19.24 20.36
C CYS A 425 -36.80 -20.20 20.88
N LYS A 426 -37.40 -21.03 20.01
CA LYS A 426 -38.36 -22.07 20.41
C LYS A 426 -37.72 -23.09 21.34
N ALA A 427 -36.54 -23.61 20.98
CA ALA A 427 -35.82 -24.58 21.78
C ALA A 427 -35.40 -24.01 23.15
N GLU A 428 -34.98 -22.75 23.20
CA GLU A 428 -34.68 -22.04 24.45
C GLU A 428 -35.91 -21.84 25.34
N ILE A 429 -37.06 -21.50 24.76
CA ILE A 429 -38.33 -21.36 25.50
C ILE A 429 -38.76 -22.72 26.09
N GLU A 430 -38.64 -23.81 25.32
CA GLU A 430 -38.92 -25.16 25.83
C GLU A 430 -37.98 -25.57 26.97
N ALA A 431 -36.69 -25.24 26.86
CA ALA A 431 -35.74 -25.41 27.95
C ALA A 431 -36.09 -24.55 29.18
N ALA A 432 -36.59 -23.34 28.96
CA ALA A 432 -37.04 -22.46 30.03
C ALA A 432 -38.23 -23.04 30.82
N HIS A 433 -39.17 -23.69 30.14
CA HIS A 433 -40.26 -24.42 30.80
C HIS A 433 -39.74 -25.55 31.69
N ARG A 434 -38.74 -26.31 31.23
CA ARG A 434 -38.08 -27.35 32.05
C ARG A 434 -37.41 -26.75 33.29
N LEU A 435 -36.68 -25.64 33.13
CA LEU A 435 -35.99 -24.95 34.22
C LEU A 435 -36.93 -24.54 35.38
N VAL A 436 -38.10 -23.95 35.08
CA VAL A 436 -39.05 -23.53 36.13
C VAL A 436 -39.78 -24.69 36.81
N MET A 437 -39.80 -25.87 36.19
CA MET A 437 -40.32 -27.10 36.80
C MET A 437 -39.28 -27.71 37.76
N ASP A 438 -38.01 -27.67 37.39
CA ASP A 438 -36.90 -28.25 38.15
C ASP A 438 -36.44 -27.35 39.32
N ASP A 439 -36.42 -26.03 39.16
CA ASP A 439 -36.09 -25.07 40.24
C ASP A 439 -37.33 -24.23 40.62
N PRO A 440 -38.01 -24.55 41.75
CA PRO A 440 -39.15 -23.77 42.25
C PRO A 440 -38.85 -22.30 42.55
N LYS A 441 -37.56 -21.95 42.74
CA LYS A 441 -37.09 -20.59 43.06
C LYS A 441 -36.68 -19.80 41.80
N ALA A 442 -36.61 -20.45 40.64
CA ALA A 442 -36.36 -19.81 39.36
C ALA A 442 -37.63 -19.15 38.81
N ARG A 443 -37.48 -18.01 38.15
CA ARG A 443 -38.53 -17.37 37.36
C ARG A 443 -37.96 -17.00 36.01
N VAL A 444 -38.67 -17.32 34.94
CA VAL A 444 -38.30 -16.91 33.59
C VAL A 444 -39.29 -15.86 33.13
N TYR A 445 -38.79 -14.79 32.52
CA TYR A 445 -39.60 -13.74 31.91
C TYR A 445 -39.30 -13.66 30.42
N LEU A 446 -40.28 -14.03 29.61
CA LEU A 446 -40.19 -13.99 28.15
C LEU A 446 -40.66 -12.62 27.65
N VAL A 447 -39.83 -11.98 26.84
CA VAL A 447 -40.14 -10.72 26.16
C VAL A 447 -40.10 -10.98 24.66
N ASN A 448 -41.26 -10.88 24.01
CA ASN A 448 -41.36 -10.93 22.56
C ASN A 448 -41.01 -9.55 21.99
N VAL A 449 -39.88 -9.46 21.30
CA VAL A 449 -39.37 -8.20 20.74
C VAL A 449 -40.29 -7.69 19.63
N ASP A 450 -40.87 -8.59 18.82
CA ASP A 450 -41.79 -8.23 17.73
C ASP A 450 -43.07 -7.59 18.27
N ASP A 451 -43.64 -8.17 19.34
CA ASP A 451 -44.82 -7.62 19.99
C ASP A 451 -44.54 -6.22 20.57
N VAL A 452 -43.36 -6.03 21.18
CA VAL A 452 -42.98 -4.73 21.75
C VAL A 452 -42.76 -3.68 20.65
N LEU A 453 -42.11 -4.06 19.55
CA LEU A 453 -41.94 -3.20 18.37
C LEU A 453 -43.28 -2.72 17.81
N VAL A 454 -44.27 -3.60 17.68
CA VAL A 454 -45.60 -3.27 17.15
C VAL A 454 -46.42 -2.46 18.17
N SER A 455 -46.40 -2.86 19.44
CA SER A 455 -47.27 -2.26 20.46
C SER A 455 -46.75 -0.94 21.03
N SER A 456 -45.43 -0.74 21.10
CA SER A 456 -44.82 0.46 21.67
C SER A 456 -43.41 0.72 21.11
N PRO A 457 -43.30 1.46 19.99
CA PRO A 457 -42.00 1.77 19.37
C PRO A 457 -41.01 2.50 20.29
N SER A 458 -41.49 3.37 21.18
CA SER A 458 -40.63 4.07 22.15
C SER A 458 -40.05 3.13 23.21
N LEU A 459 -40.82 2.14 23.65
CA LEU A 459 -40.32 1.09 24.54
C LEU A 459 -39.33 0.19 23.83
N ALA A 460 -39.59 -0.16 22.56
CA ALA A 460 -38.65 -0.92 21.75
C ALA A 460 -37.30 -0.20 21.64
N ALA A 461 -37.31 1.11 21.33
CA ALA A 461 -36.08 1.92 21.27
C ALA A 461 -35.29 1.89 22.60
N ASP A 462 -35.96 2.08 23.75
CA ASP A 462 -35.32 1.99 25.07
C ASP A 462 -34.79 0.57 25.39
N LEU A 463 -35.37 -0.48 24.81
CA LEU A 463 -34.82 -1.84 24.92
C LEU A 463 -33.59 -2.02 24.03
N PHE A 464 -33.63 -1.56 22.79
CA PHE A 464 -32.47 -1.61 21.88
C PHE A 464 -31.29 -0.89 22.52
N ASP A 465 -31.47 0.33 23.02
CA ASP A 465 -30.43 1.14 23.69
C ASP A 465 -29.76 0.47 24.91
N ARG A 466 -30.39 -0.56 25.49
CA ARG A 466 -29.96 -1.16 26.77
C ARG A 466 -29.52 -2.60 26.68
N PHE A 467 -29.86 -3.29 25.59
CA PHE A 467 -29.62 -4.72 25.42
C PHE A 467 -29.15 -5.01 23.99
N ASP A 468 -28.26 -6.00 23.84
CA ASP A 468 -27.86 -6.50 22.52
C ASP A 468 -28.95 -7.40 21.91
N LEU A 469 -29.98 -6.75 21.36
CA LEU A 469 -31.09 -7.42 20.67
C LEU A 469 -30.75 -7.77 19.22
N ALA A 470 -29.52 -7.55 18.75
CA ALA A 470 -29.04 -8.10 17.48
C ALA A 470 -28.72 -9.61 17.62
N SER A 471 -28.41 -10.06 18.84
CA SER A 471 -28.04 -11.44 19.16
C SER A 471 -29.21 -12.26 19.75
N LEU A 472 -30.34 -12.35 19.04
CA LEU A 472 -31.51 -13.13 19.51
C LEU A 472 -31.32 -14.65 19.32
N PRO A 473 -31.74 -15.50 20.28
CA PRO A 473 -32.34 -15.13 21.57
C PRO A 473 -31.31 -14.54 22.53
N TYR A 474 -31.65 -13.41 23.15
CA TYR A 474 -30.77 -12.76 24.13
C TYR A 474 -31.21 -13.14 25.55
N ILE A 475 -30.39 -13.96 26.21
CA ILE A 475 -30.71 -14.57 27.50
C ILE A 475 -29.81 -14.01 28.60
N LEU A 476 -30.44 -13.54 29.67
CA LEU A 476 -29.80 -12.89 30.82
C LEU A 476 -30.18 -13.60 32.12
N TYR A 477 -29.20 -13.78 33.01
CA TYR A 477 -29.43 -14.18 34.40
C TYR A 477 -29.29 -12.97 35.32
N THR A 478 -30.25 -12.81 36.23
CA THR A 478 -30.20 -11.75 37.25
C THR A 478 -30.51 -12.30 38.65
N ASP A 479 -29.91 -11.67 39.65
CA ASP A 479 -30.21 -11.96 41.06
C ASP A 479 -31.57 -11.35 41.49
N LYS A 480 -31.94 -11.56 42.76
CA LYS A 480 -33.19 -11.02 43.34
C LYS A 480 -33.28 -9.47 43.35
N LYS A 481 -32.14 -8.77 43.26
CA LYS A 481 -32.04 -7.30 43.30
C LYS A 481 -31.96 -6.68 41.89
N GLY A 482 -31.90 -7.53 40.86
CA GLY A 482 -31.76 -7.15 39.45
C GLY A 482 -30.32 -6.88 39.03
N TYR A 483 -29.31 -7.43 39.72
CA TYR A 483 -27.92 -7.41 39.24
C TYR A 483 -27.71 -8.53 38.25
N ILE A 484 -27.15 -8.19 37.09
CA ILE A 484 -26.86 -9.11 36.01
C ILE A 484 -25.71 -10.02 36.46
N GLN A 485 -25.93 -11.32 36.42
CA GLN A 485 -24.94 -12.34 36.77
C GLN A 485 -24.21 -12.83 35.51
N SER A 486 -24.96 -13.05 34.44
CA SER A 486 -24.43 -13.43 33.13
C SER A 486 -25.42 -13.12 32.00
N ARG A 487 -24.92 -13.17 30.77
CA ARG A 487 -25.60 -12.80 29.53
C ARG A 487 -25.14 -13.71 28.39
N TYR A 488 -25.88 -13.72 27.27
CA TYR A 488 -25.65 -14.60 26.11
C TYR A 488 -25.64 -16.09 26.47
N GLU A 489 -26.43 -16.46 27.49
CA GLU A 489 -26.48 -17.84 27.98
C GLU A 489 -27.38 -18.70 27.10
N THR A 490 -27.23 -20.02 27.22
CA THR A 490 -28.18 -21.01 26.68
C THR A 490 -28.78 -21.82 27.82
N LEU A 491 -30.06 -22.16 27.69
CA LEU A 491 -30.77 -23.07 28.58
C LEU A 491 -30.77 -24.51 28.05
N GLN A 492 -30.35 -24.70 26.79
CA GLN A 492 -30.16 -26.02 26.22
C GLN A 492 -28.92 -26.65 26.86
N LYS A 493 -29.12 -27.81 27.48
CA LYS A 493 -28.09 -28.62 28.12
C LYS A 493 -27.96 -29.96 27.42
#